data_AF-B0SS66-F1
#
_entry.id   AF-B0SS66-F1
#
_cell.length_a   1.000
_cell.length_b   1.000
_cell.length_c   1.000
_cell.angle_alpha   90.00
_cell.angle_beta   90.00
_cell.angle_gamma   90.00
#
_symmetry.space_group_name_H-M   'P 1'
#
loop_
_entity.id
_entity.type
_entity.pdbx_description
1 polymer ?
#
loop_
_entity_poly.entity_id
_entity_poly.type
_entity_poly.pdbx_seq_one_letter_code
_entity_poly.pdbx_strand_id
1 'polypeptide(L)'
;MTNTIISLFTETISFLIESIKLIPELIKVWWFLAKKIVLSLYAYWKTKLFFDKIFFICLFLQLLFSVLPWFHYEIVFFEGKESVSLSPKLNSIFILISLLNFFFLGFWKSTWTRIWFFATEMISVIIILWGYLEPKRTYYDFVNPNEVSTQIPFYLFLVSLFFAFVFGYLSFKKEDEVFSKSF
;
A
#
# COMPACT_ATOMS: atom_id res chain seq x y z
N MET A 1 17.32 48.12 -15.51
CA MET A 1 16.67 47.08 -14.67
C MET A 1 15.26 46.73 -15.15
N THR A 2 14.46 47.67 -15.64
CA THR A 2 13.08 47.42 -16.14
C THR A 2 13.01 46.48 -17.36
N ASN A 3 13.95 46.57 -18.32
CA ASN A 3 13.97 45.69 -19.49
C ASN A 3 14.23 44.21 -19.16
N THR A 4 14.94 43.94 -18.07
CA THR A 4 15.26 42.57 -17.63
C THR A 4 14.05 41.87 -17.02
N ILE A 5 13.21 42.61 -16.29
CA ILE A 5 11.99 42.07 -15.68
C ILE A 5 10.92 41.80 -16.76
N ILE A 6 10.77 42.71 -17.71
CA ILE A 6 9.78 42.57 -18.79
C ILE A 6 10.15 41.40 -19.73
N SER A 7 11.44 41.27 -20.09
CA SER A 7 11.93 40.14 -20.91
C SER A 7 11.72 38.80 -20.22
N LEU A 8 12.04 38.71 -18.93
CA LEU A 8 11.84 37.51 -18.13
C LEU A 8 10.35 37.14 -18.01
N PHE A 9 9.46 38.14 -17.91
CA PHE A 9 8.00 37.92 -17.91
C PHE A 9 7.51 37.39 -19.26
N THR A 10 8.00 37.94 -20.38
CA THR A 10 7.65 37.43 -21.73
C THR A 10 8.19 36.02 -22.00
N GLU A 11 9.39 35.69 -21.52
CA GLU A 11 9.95 34.34 -21.62
C GLU A 11 9.17 33.33 -20.76
N THR A 12 8.72 33.76 -19.57
CA THR A 12 7.89 32.90 -18.71
C THR A 12 6.52 32.65 -19.34
N ILE A 13 5.90 33.68 -19.93
CA ILE A 13 4.61 33.53 -20.63
C ILE A 13 4.76 32.64 -21.86
N SER A 14 5.81 32.81 -22.68
CA SER A 14 6.02 31.98 -23.85
C SER A 14 6.25 30.52 -23.48
N PHE A 15 7.05 30.26 -22.42
CA PHE A 15 7.25 28.94 -21.87
C PHE A 15 5.95 28.29 -21.37
N LEU A 16 5.09 29.04 -20.68
CA LEU A 16 3.78 28.56 -20.22
C LEU A 16 2.85 28.21 -21.38
N ILE A 17 2.80 29.05 -22.42
CA ILE A 17 1.98 28.79 -23.61
C ILE A 17 2.44 27.50 -24.31
N GLU A 18 3.74 27.32 -24.52
CA GLU A 18 4.29 26.10 -25.12
C GLU A 18 4.06 24.86 -24.23
N SER A 19 4.20 25.01 -22.91
CA SER A 19 3.91 23.93 -21.96
C SER A 19 2.44 23.50 -22.01
N ILE A 20 1.50 24.45 -22.12
CA ILE A 20 0.06 24.16 -22.23
C ILE A 20 -0.26 23.43 -23.54
N LYS A 21 0.40 23.80 -24.65
CA LYS A 21 0.24 23.10 -25.95
C LYS A 21 0.71 21.64 -25.90
N LEU A 22 1.64 21.29 -25.02
CA LEU A 22 2.13 19.92 -24.83
C LEU A 22 1.19 19.05 -23.98
N ILE A 23 0.31 19.64 -23.17
CA ILE A 23 -0.60 18.90 -22.27
C ILE A 23 -1.47 17.88 -23.02
N PRO A 24 -2.14 18.21 -24.14
CA PRO A 24 -2.98 17.25 -24.87
C PRO A 24 -2.20 16.05 -25.41
N GLU A 25 -0.96 16.25 -25.85
CA GLU A 25 -0.09 15.16 -26.31
C GLU A 25 0.33 14.28 -25.14
N LEU A 26 0.71 14.89 -24.01
CA LEU A 26 1.05 14.16 -22.80
C LEU A 26 -0.14 13.30 -22.33
N ILE A 27 -1.35 13.86 -22.32
CA ILE A 27 -2.58 13.14 -21.95
C ILE A 27 -2.80 11.95 -22.89
N LYS A 28 -2.62 12.12 -24.21
CA LYS A 28 -2.76 11.01 -25.17
C LYS A 28 -1.76 9.89 -24.90
N VAL A 29 -0.50 10.23 -24.60
CA VAL A 29 0.55 9.23 -24.27
C VAL A 29 0.18 8.48 -22.99
N TRP A 30 -0.18 9.21 -21.93
CA TRP A 30 -0.60 8.60 -20.66
C TRP A 30 -1.85 7.74 -20.82
N TRP A 31 -2.82 8.18 -21.62
CA TRP A 31 -4.02 7.41 -21.91
C TRP A 31 -3.71 6.11 -22.66
N PHE A 32 -2.88 6.16 -23.70
CA PHE A 32 -2.44 4.98 -24.43
C PHE A 32 -1.71 3.99 -23.52
N LEU A 33 -0.81 4.50 -22.68
CA LEU A 33 -0.03 3.70 -21.75
C LEU A 33 -0.93 3.05 -20.68
N ALA A 34 -1.84 3.82 -20.09
CA ALA A 34 -2.86 3.31 -19.17
C ALA A 34 -3.72 2.22 -19.82
N LYS A 35 -4.20 2.44 -21.05
CA LYS A 35 -4.98 1.44 -21.78
C LYS A 35 -4.18 0.15 -21.98
N LYS A 36 -2.91 0.23 -22.41
CA LYS A 36 -2.05 -0.94 -22.57
C LYS A 36 -1.84 -1.70 -21.25
N ILE A 37 -1.56 -0.98 -20.17
CA ILE A 37 -1.37 -1.57 -18.84
C ILE A 37 -2.66 -2.28 -18.40
N VAL A 38 -3.81 -1.61 -18.47
CA VAL A 38 -5.10 -2.19 -18.08
C VAL A 38 -5.43 -3.44 -18.91
N LEU A 39 -5.18 -3.42 -20.22
CA LEU A 39 -5.45 -4.57 -21.09
C LEU A 39 -4.52 -5.75 -20.77
N SER A 40 -3.25 -5.48 -20.48
CA SER A 40 -2.28 -6.49 -20.02
C SER A 40 -2.69 -7.08 -18.67
N LEU A 41 -3.06 -6.22 -17.70
CA LEU A 41 -3.55 -6.65 -16.39
C LEU A 41 -4.84 -7.48 -16.51
N TYR A 42 -5.75 -7.12 -17.41
CA TYR A 42 -6.98 -7.87 -17.65
C TYR A 42 -6.71 -9.24 -18.26
N ALA A 43 -5.81 -9.31 -19.25
CA ALA A 43 -5.39 -10.59 -19.83
C ALA A 43 -4.70 -11.48 -18.78
N TYR A 44 -3.81 -10.90 -17.96
CA TYR A 44 -3.18 -11.57 -16.83
C TYR A 44 -4.17 -12.02 -15.75
N TRP A 45 -5.21 -11.22 -15.47
CA TRP A 45 -6.24 -11.58 -14.52
C TRP A 45 -7.06 -12.79 -14.99
N LYS A 46 -7.29 -12.93 -16.29
CA LYS A 46 -8.03 -14.08 -16.84
C LYS A 46 -7.31 -15.40 -16.65
N THR A 47 -5.98 -15.42 -16.68
CA THR A 47 -5.19 -16.66 -16.56
C THR A 47 -5.03 -17.14 -15.12
N LYS A 48 -5.26 -16.28 -14.12
CA LYS A 48 -5.13 -16.63 -12.70
C LYS A 48 -6.24 -17.56 -12.19
N LEU A 49 -5.83 -18.52 -11.35
CA LEU A 49 -6.72 -19.35 -10.56
C LEU A 49 -7.58 -18.51 -9.60
N PHE A 50 -8.73 -19.06 -9.19
CA PHE A 50 -9.65 -18.37 -8.29
C PHE A 50 -9.00 -17.94 -6.97
N PHE A 51 -8.26 -18.84 -6.30
CA PHE A 51 -7.57 -18.52 -5.05
C PHE A 51 -6.49 -17.46 -5.22
N ASP A 52 -5.80 -17.42 -6.37
CA ASP A 52 -4.80 -16.40 -6.65
C ASP A 52 -5.41 -15.00 -6.81
N LYS A 53 -6.63 -14.92 -7.35
CA LYS A 53 -7.37 -13.65 -7.48
C LYS A 53 -7.74 -13.10 -6.11
N ILE A 54 -8.28 -13.95 -5.24
CA ILE A 54 -8.61 -13.56 -3.87
C ILE A 54 -7.33 -13.16 -3.13
N PHE A 55 -6.29 -13.98 -3.22
CA PHE A 55 -5.00 -13.69 -2.60
C PHE A 55 -4.43 -12.34 -3.05
N PHE A 56 -4.48 -12.05 -4.36
CA PHE A 56 -4.06 -10.75 -4.89
C PHE A 56 -4.86 -9.57 -4.31
N ILE A 57 -6.19 -9.72 -4.18
CA ILE A 57 -7.04 -8.71 -3.56
C ILE A 57 -6.69 -8.52 -2.08
N CYS A 58 -6.43 -9.60 -1.34
CA CYS A 58 -6.00 -9.51 0.05
C CYS A 58 -4.68 -8.76 0.19
N LEU A 59 -3.69 -9.04 -0.65
CA LEU A 59 -2.40 -8.33 -0.67
C LEU A 59 -2.59 -6.83 -1.00
N PHE A 60 -3.46 -6.52 -1.95
CA PHE A 60 -3.79 -5.13 -2.28
C PHE A 60 -4.44 -4.39 -1.10
N LEU A 61 -5.42 -5.02 -0.43
CA LEU A 61 -6.08 -4.46 0.74
C LEU A 61 -5.10 -4.29 1.91
N GLN A 62 -4.21 -5.25 2.13
CA GLN A 62 -3.15 -5.15 3.12
C GLN A 62 -2.23 -3.96 2.86
N LEU A 63 -1.80 -3.75 1.61
CA LEU A 63 -1.06 -2.55 1.23
C LEU A 63 -1.87 -1.27 1.47
N LEU A 64 -3.12 -1.22 1.05
CA LEU A 64 -3.98 -0.05 1.24
C LEU A 64 -4.12 0.33 2.72
N PHE A 65 -4.44 -0.64 3.58
CA PHE A 65 -4.64 -0.39 5.01
C PHE A 65 -3.34 -0.13 5.78
N SER A 66 -2.18 -0.57 5.26
CA SER A 66 -0.87 -0.23 5.83
C SER A 66 -0.51 1.25 5.66
N VAL A 67 -1.03 1.93 4.65
CA VAL A 67 -0.71 3.35 4.40
C VAL A 67 -1.58 4.30 5.22
N LEU A 68 -2.78 3.85 5.63
CA LEU A 68 -3.72 4.66 6.40
C LEU A 68 -3.27 4.84 7.86
N PRO A 69 -3.69 5.93 8.54
CA PRO A 69 -3.47 6.07 9.98
C PRO A 69 -4.21 4.98 10.76
N TRP A 70 -3.58 4.49 11.82
CA TRP A 70 -4.11 3.39 12.65
C TRP A 70 -4.64 3.88 13.99
N PHE A 71 -4.21 5.06 14.43
CA PHE A 71 -4.53 5.61 15.74
C PHE A 71 -5.12 7.00 15.61
N HIS A 72 -6.03 7.32 16.50
CA HIS A 72 -6.56 8.66 16.70
C HIS A 72 -6.18 9.11 18.10
N TYR A 73 -5.53 10.27 18.19
CA TYR A 73 -5.17 10.89 19.45
C TYR A 73 -6.01 12.15 19.65
N GLU A 74 -6.75 12.22 20.75
CA GLU A 74 -7.62 13.36 21.08
C GLU A 74 -7.21 13.95 22.43
N ILE A 75 -6.74 15.19 22.43
CA ILE A 75 -6.44 15.94 23.66
C ILE A 75 -7.62 16.87 23.95
N VAL A 76 -8.13 16.79 25.18
CA VAL A 76 -9.17 17.69 25.68
C VAL A 76 -8.49 18.80 26.47
N PHE A 77 -8.37 19.99 25.87
CA PHE A 77 -7.99 21.21 26.59
C PHE A 77 -9.24 21.92 27.12
N PHE A 78 -9.06 22.81 28.11
CA PHE A 78 -10.16 23.60 28.69
C PHE A 78 -10.91 24.46 27.65
N GLU A 79 -10.28 24.78 26.51
CA GLU A 79 -10.85 25.65 25.46
C GLU A 79 -11.25 24.91 24.18
N GLY A 80 -11.01 23.59 24.06
CA GLY A 80 -11.33 22.83 22.86
C GLY A 80 -10.75 21.42 22.80
N LYS A 81 -11.25 20.63 21.85
CA LYS A 81 -10.75 19.29 21.52
C LYS A 81 -9.82 19.40 20.32
N GLU A 82 -8.57 19.02 20.48
CA GLU A 82 -7.64 18.87 19.37
C GLU A 82 -7.45 17.39 19.06
N SER A 83 -7.58 17.02 17.79
CA SER A 83 -7.45 15.63 17.38
C SER A 83 -6.50 15.45 16.20
N VAL A 84 -5.70 14.39 16.27
CA VAL A 84 -4.68 14.07 15.28
C VAL A 84 -4.77 12.59 14.93
N SER A 85 -4.75 12.28 13.62
CA SER A 85 -4.65 10.90 13.14
C SER A 85 -3.19 10.52 12.94
N LEU A 86 -2.80 9.36 13.46
CA LEU A 86 -1.41 8.97 13.64
C LEU A 86 -1.18 7.58 13.08
N SER A 87 -0.07 7.46 12.34
CA SER A 87 0.45 6.19 11.87
C SER A 87 1.38 5.57 12.91
N PRO A 88 1.55 4.24 12.92
CA PRO A 88 2.52 3.57 13.78
C PRO A 88 3.95 4.10 13.59
N LYS A 89 4.75 4.10 14.64
CA LYS A 89 6.19 4.41 14.56
C LYS A 89 6.92 3.48 13.58
N LEU A 90 6.56 2.20 13.55
CA LEU A 90 7.09 1.20 12.61
C LEU A 90 6.27 1.07 11.32
N ASN A 91 5.50 2.08 10.92
CA ASN A 91 4.61 1.99 9.75
C ASN A 91 5.36 1.67 8.45
N SER A 92 6.57 2.20 8.30
CA SER A 92 7.42 1.94 7.13
C SER A 92 7.70 0.44 6.92
N ILE A 93 7.78 -0.35 8.00
CA ILE A 93 7.98 -1.80 7.92
C ILE A 93 6.73 -2.48 7.36
N PHE A 94 5.55 -2.15 7.88
CA PHE A 94 4.29 -2.71 7.40
C PHE A 94 4.00 -2.34 5.95
N ILE A 95 4.25 -1.07 5.57
CA ILE A 95 4.13 -0.62 4.18
C ILE A 95 5.10 -1.38 3.28
N LEU A 96 6.38 -1.47 3.67
CA LEU A 96 7.40 -2.12 2.85
C LEU A 96 7.09 -3.61 2.64
N ILE A 97 6.73 -4.33 3.71
CA ILE A 97 6.34 -5.74 3.61
C ILE A 97 5.13 -5.90 2.70
N SER A 98 4.08 -5.11 2.91
CA SER A 98 2.85 -5.19 2.12
C SER A 98 3.09 -4.85 0.65
N LEU A 99 3.94 -3.86 0.38
CA LEU A 99 4.33 -3.44 -0.97
C LEU A 99 5.09 -4.55 -1.68
N LEU A 100 6.13 -5.10 -1.05
CA LEU A 100 6.94 -6.17 -1.63
C LEU A 100 6.13 -7.44 -1.83
N ASN A 101 5.26 -7.80 -0.88
CA ASN A 101 4.38 -8.94 -1.02
C ASN A 101 3.39 -8.72 -2.19
N PHE A 102 2.78 -7.55 -2.30
CA PHE A 102 1.89 -7.24 -3.42
C PHE A 102 2.61 -7.32 -4.78
N PHE A 103 3.80 -6.74 -4.92
CA PHE A 103 4.51 -6.74 -6.21
C PHE A 103 5.11 -8.10 -6.56
N PHE A 104 5.81 -8.75 -5.63
CA PHE A 104 6.40 -10.05 -5.91
C PHE A 104 5.30 -11.08 -6.14
N LEU A 105 4.43 -11.35 -5.17
CA LEU A 105 3.46 -12.43 -5.29
C LEU A 105 2.33 -12.10 -6.28
N GLY A 106 2.08 -10.81 -6.48
CA GLY A 106 1.03 -10.37 -7.39
C GLY A 106 1.37 -10.62 -8.85
N PHE A 107 2.64 -10.46 -9.24
CA PHE A 107 3.08 -10.56 -10.63
C PHE A 107 4.05 -11.73 -10.89
N TRP A 108 4.80 -12.16 -9.88
CA TRP A 108 5.87 -13.14 -9.98
C TRP A 108 5.82 -14.19 -8.86
N LYS A 109 5.44 -15.43 -9.20
CA LYS A 109 5.47 -16.56 -8.26
C LYS A 109 6.67 -17.46 -8.52
N SER A 110 7.43 -17.71 -7.47
CA SER A 110 8.52 -18.68 -7.40
C SER A 110 8.60 -19.30 -6.00
N THR A 111 9.40 -20.36 -5.85
CA THR A 111 9.63 -20.99 -4.53
C THR A 111 10.22 -19.99 -3.52
N TRP A 112 11.09 -19.09 -3.96
CA TRP A 112 11.66 -18.06 -3.10
C TRP A 112 10.61 -17.03 -2.65
N THR A 113 9.72 -16.57 -3.55
CA THR A 113 8.66 -15.62 -3.16
C THR A 113 7.67 -16.24 -2.18
N ARG A 114 7.46 -17.56 -2.23
CA ARG A 114 6.64 -18.28 -1.24
C ARG A 114 7.25 -18.21 0.16
N ILE A 115 8.55 -18.51 0.28
CA ILE A 115 9.27 -18.44 1.56
C ILE A 115 9.28 -16.99 2.08
N TRP A 116 9.59 -16.04 1.19
CA TRP A 116 9.55 -14.61 1.48
C TRP A 116 8.19 -14.18 2.05
N PHE A 117 7.10 -14.58 1.40
CA PHE A 117 5.74 -14.25 1.84
C PHE A 117 5.49 -14.70 3.28
N PHE A 118 5.63 -16.00 3.56
CA PHE A 118 5.32 -16.51 4.89
C PHE A 118 6.26 -15.95 5.96
N ALA A 119 7.54 -15.74 5.65
CA ALA A 119 8.48 -15.12 6.58
C ALA A 119 8.08 -13.68 6.93
N THR A 120 7.72 -12.87 5.94
CA THR A 120 7.37 -11.46 6.15
C THR A 120 5.98 -11.27 6.76
N GLU A 121 5.03 -12.15 6.46
CA GLU A 121 3.75 -12.23 7.17
C GLU A 121 3.96 -12.54 8.66
N MET A 122 4.81 -13.53 8.96
CA MET A 122 5.13 -13.86 10.36
C MET A 122 5.83 -12.72 11.09
N ILE A 123 6.75 -12.00 10.43
CA ILE A 123 7.36 -10.79 11.00
C ILE A 123 6.30 -9.76 11.33
N SER A 124 5.34 -9.52 10.42
CA SER A 124 4.24 -8.57 10.63
C SER A 124 3.38 -8.97 11.84
N VAL A 125 3.03 -10.25 11.95
CA VAL A 125 2.30 -10.79 13.10
C VAL A 125 3.08 -10.60 14.41
N ILE A 126 4.38 -10.88 14.42
CA ILE A 126 5.22 -10.72 15.61
C ILE A 126 5.26 -9.25 16.04
N ILE A 127 5.44 -8.32 15.11
CA ILE A 127 5.45 -6.88 15.44
C ILE A 127 4.08 -6.45 15.95
N ILE A 128 2.98 -6.95 15.36
CA ILE A 128 1.63 -6.66 15.83
C ILE A 128 1.42 -7.13 17.28
N LEU A 129 1.80 -8.38 17.56
CA LEU A 129 1.69 -8.96 18.90
C LEU A 129 2.58 -8.23 19.90
N TRP A 130 3.80 -7.86 19.51
CA TRP A 130 4.69 -7.05 20.34
C TRP A 130 4.10 -5.67 20.59
N GLY A 131 3.50 -5.04 19.58
CA GLY A 131 2.83 -3.75 19.72
C GLY A 131 1.55 -3.80 20.56
N TYR A 132 0.90 -4.96 20.66
CA TYR A 132 -0.18 -5.15 21.63
C TYR A 132 0.33 -5.20 23.07
N LEU A 133 1.48 -5.86 23.31
CA LEU A 133 2.09 -5.96 24.65
C LEU A 133 2.76 -4.65 25.10
N GLU A 134 3.48 -3.99 24.19
CA GLU A 134 4.18 -2.72 24.44
C GLU A 134 3.81 -1.64 23.40
N PRO A 135 2.59 -1.05 23.46
CA PRO A 135 2.13 -0.08 22.47
C PRO A 135 3.02 1.16 22.37
N LYS A 136 3.54 1.64 23.51
CA LYS A 136 4.37 2.84 23.56
C LYS A 136 5.66 2.69 22.74
N ARG A 137 6.30 1.52 22.81
CA ARG A 137 7.56 1.29 22.13
C ARG A 137 7.39 1.04 20.63
N THR A 138 6.30 0.38 20.26
CA THR A 138 6.09 -0.14 18.90
C THR A 138 5.28 0.80 18.02
N TYR A 139 4.26 1.46 18.58
CA TYR A 139 3.27 2.19 17.81
C TYR A 139 3.37 3.70 18.01
N TYR A 140 3.59 4.20 19.22
CA TYR A 140 3.53 5.64 19.47
C TYR A 140 4.19 6.09 20.79
N ASP A 141 4.85 7.24 20.78
CA ASP A 141 5.40 7.86 21.99
C ASP A 141 4.45 8.94 22.54
N PHE A 142 3.37 8.53 23.24
CA PHE A 142 2.39 9.48 23.82
C PHE A 142 2.52 9.67 25.33
N VAL A 143 2.13 10.87 25.77
CA VAL A 143 2.09 11.28 27.18
C VAL A 143 1.01 10.51 27.95
N ASN A 144 -0.21 10.41 27.39
CA ASN A 144 -1.34 9.71 28.02
C ASN A 144 -1.93 8.62 27.09
N PRO A 145 -1.84 7.32 27.45
CA PRO A 145 -2.40 6.23 26.65
C PRO A 145 -3.93 6.23 26.54
N ASN A 146 -4.63 6.84 27.51
CA ASN A 146 -6.09 6.81 27.59
C ASN A 146 -6.78 7.72 26.55
N GLU A 147 -6.01 8.60 25.92
CA GLU A 147 -6.45 9.54 24.88
C GLU A 147 -6.29 8.97 23.46
N VAL A 148 -5.86 7.71 23.36
CA VAL A 148 -5.60 7.02 22.09
C VAL A 148 -6.72 6.04 21.82
N SER A 149 -7.33 6.16 20.65
CA SER A 149 -8.27 5.17 20.12
C SER A 149 -7.75 4.54 18.85
N THR A 150 -7.95 3.23 18.73
CA THR A 150 -7.59 2.47 17.53
C THR A 150 -8.64 2.70 16.45
N GLN A 151 -8.20 3.10 15.27
CA GLN A 151 -9.08 3.37 14.14
C GLN A 151 -9.41 2.09 13.35
N ILE A 152 -10.48 2.15 12.55
CA ILE A 152 -10.94 1.07 11.67
C ILE A 152 -9.82 0.52 10.76
N PRO A 153 -8.93 1.33 10.14
CA PRO A 153 -7.88 0.82 9.26
C PRO A 153 -6.95 -0.20 9.91
N PHE A 154 -6.69 -0.09 11.22
CA PHE A 154 -5.89 -1.08 11.94
C PHE A 154 -6.55 -2.46 11.92
N TYR A 155 -7.85 -2.53 12.26
CA TYR A 155 -8.59 -3.80 12.26
C TYR A 155 -8.71 -4.37 10.84
N LEU A 156 -8.93 -3.51 9.84
CA LEU A 156 -8.96 -3.93 8.44
C LEU A 156 -7.61 -4.45 7.96
N PHE A 157 -6.50 -3.90 8.45
CA PHE A 157 -5.16 -4.42 8.21
C PHE A 157 -4.97 -5.81 8.84
N LEU A 158 -5.41 -6.04 10.08
CA LEU A 158 -5.34 -7.37 10.70
C LEU A 158 -6.16 -8.41 9.95
N VAL A 159 -7.35 -8.02 9.50
CA VAL A 159 -8.24 -8.88 8.71
C VAL A 159 -7.60 -9.21 7.36
N SER A 160 -7.03 -8.22 6.66
CA SER A 160 -6.37 -8.46 5.39
C SER A 160 -5.11 -9.30 5.54
N LEU A 161 -4.32 -9.10 6.60
CA LEU A 161 -3.16 -9.93 6.95
C LEU A 161 -3.56 -11.41 7.14
N PHE A 162 -4.60 -11.66 7.95
CA PHE A 162 -5.10 -13.02 8.17
C PHE A 162 -5.59 -13.67 6.87
N PHE A 163 -6.41 -12.96 6.08
CA PHE A 163 -6.90 -13.50 4.82
C PHE A 163 -5.80 -13.67 3.78
N ALA A 164 -4.82 -12.77 3.72
CA ALA A 164 -3.65 -12.92 2.85
C ALA A 164 -2.89 -14.19 3.22
N PHE A 165 -2.66 -14.45 4.50
CA PHE A 165 -2.00 -15.68 4.97
C PHE A 165 -2.78 -16.95 4.54
N VAL A 166 -4.08 -17.00 4.83
CA VAL A 166 -4.94 -18.15 4.51
C VAL A 166 -5.04 -18.39 3.00
N PHE A 167 -5.35 -17.36 2.22
CA PHE A 167 -5.48 -17.48 0.77
C PHE A 167 -4.14 -17.64 0.06
N GLY A 168 -3.05 -17.12 0.62
CA GLY A 168 -1.70 -17.42 0.17
C GLY A 168 -1.38 -18.91 0.30
N TYR A 169 -1.65 -19.50 1.47
CA TYR A 169 -1.51 -20.94 1.66
C TYR A 169 -2.37 -21.77 0.70
N LEU A 170 -3.66 -21.44 0.56
CA LEU A 170 -4.55 -22.14 -0.37
C LEU A 170 -4.14 -21.99 -1.84
N SER A 171 -3.69 -20.80 -2.23
CA SER A 171 -3.17 -20.50 -3.56
C SER A 171 -1.97 -21.38 -3.89
N PHE A 172 -0.96 -21.43 -3.01
CA PHE A 172 0.23 -22.25 -3.21
C PHE A 172 -0.06 -23.74 -3.19
N LYS A 173 -0.93 -24.22 -2.29
CA LYS A 173 -1.35 -25.61 -2.27
C LYS A 173 -2.03 -26.01 -3.58
N LYS A 174 -2.91 -25.15 -4.10
CA LYS A 174 -3.62 -25.44 -5.35
C LYS A 174 -2.69 -25.46 -6.56
N GLU A 175 -1.69 -24.58 -6.55
CA GLU A 175 -0.64 -24.53 -7.56
C GLU A 175 0.17 -25.84 -7.56
N ASP A 176 0.60 -26.31 -6.39
CA ASP A 176 1.33 -27.58 -6.25
C ASP A 176 0.51 -28.79 -6.73
N GLU A 177 -0.80 -28.81 -6.45
CA GLU A 177 -1.72 -29.86 -6.97
C GLU A 177 -1.75 -29.90 -8.50
N VAL A 178 -1.75 -28.74 -9.17
CA VAL A 178 -1.78 -28.67 -10.64
C VAL A 178 -0.45 -29.14 -11.22
N PHE A 179 0.68 -28.72 -10.64
CA PHE A 179 2.01 -29.15 -11.08
C PHE A 179 2.27 -30.64 -10.86
N SER A 180 1.72 -31.23 -9.78
CA SER A 180 1.86 -32.67 -9.52
C SER A 180 1.12 -33.56 -10.52
N LYS A 181 0.07 -33.04 -11.18
CA LYS A 181 -0.75 -33.77 -12.16
C LYS A 181 -0.23 -33.68 -13.59
N SER A 182 0.77 -32.84 -13.85
CA SER A 182 1.36 -32.65 -15.18
C SER A 182 2.57 -33.54 -15.47
N PHE A 183 2.93 -34.44 -14.55
CA PHE A 183 3.93 -35.50 -14.70
C PHE A 183 3.26 -36.86 -14.62
#